data_AF-A0A2E9LZM2-F1
#
_entry.id   AF-A0A2E9LZM2-F1
#
_cell.length_a   1.000
_cell.length_b   1.000
_cell.length_c   1.000
_cell.angle_alpha   90.00
_cell.angle_beta   90.00
_cell.angle_gamma   90.00
#
_symmetry.space_group_name_H-M   'P 1'
#
loop_
_entity.id
_entity.type
_entity.pdbx_description
1 polymer ?
#
loop_
_entity_poly.entity_id
_entity_poly.type
_entity_poly.pdbx_seq_one_letter_code
_entity_poly.pdbx_strand_id
1 'polypeptide(L)'
;MWGECMNPEAYPSFNIIATGVDGTQIAILSSKDWADLVNVVAASGPVEWYMTPAAKALYNHTGKGYFPQGVTIGKTIVVHEKSKGNLDLLAHEYGHALGLQHTNNLSPDVMNPVNWMRVGDKHNLRQRFKQNFPDYTFMAAPHSGMIALAGVGLIGWMYGFS
;
A
#
# COMPACT_ATOMS: atom_id res chain seq x y z
N MET A 1 5.90 -8.66 16.12
CA MET A 1 6.13 -9.97 15.48
C MET A 1 5.11 -10.09 14.36
N TRP A 2 5.52 -9.88 13.11
CA TRP A 2 4.71 -10.15 11.93
C TRP A 2 5.34 -11.37 11.28
N GLY A 3 4.77 -12.55 11.52
CA GLY A 3 5.43 -13.80 11.13
C GLY A 3 4.50 -14.91 10.66
N GLU A 4 3.24 -14.99 11.12
CA GLU A 4 2.49 -16.25 10.94
C GLU A 4 0.97 -16.12 10.72
N CYS A 5 0.41 -14.95 10.42
CA CYS A 5 -1.07 -14.81 10.45
C CYS A 5 -1.81 -14.87 9.11
N MET A 6 -1.19 -15.24 7.99
CA MET A 6 -1.94 -15.63 6.79
C MET A 6 -1.29 -16.79 6.06
N ASN A 7 -2.01 -17.92 5.98
CA ASN A 7 -1.75 -18.92 4.97
C ASN A 7 -2.17 -18.32 3.61
N PRO A 8 -1.25 -18.12 2.65
CA PRO A 8 -1.56 -17.61 1.31
C PRO A 8 -2.61 -18.48 0.57
N GLU A 9 -2.78 -19.73 0.98
CA GLU A 9 -3.75 -20.69 0.43
C GLU A 9 -5.20 -20.41 0.85
N ALA A 10 -5.44 -19.50 1.81
CA ALA A 10 -6.78 -19.21 2.34
C ALA A 10 -7.60 -18.22 1.49
N TYR A 11 -7.01 -17.59 0.46
CA TYR A 11 -7.74 -16.75 -0.49
C TYR A 11 -7.85 -17.44 -1.85
N PRO A 12 -9.06 -17.45 -2.49
CA PRO A 12 -9.23 -18.07 -3.80
C PRO A 12 -8.20 -17.51 -4.79
N SER A 13 -7.64 -18.41 -5.60
CA SER A 13 -6.52 -18.19 -6.52
C SER A 13 -6.43 -16.73 -7.00
N PHE A 14 -5.48 -15.98 -6.43
CA PHE A 14 -5.17 -14.64 -6.90
C PHE A 14 -4.99 -14.66 -8.41
N ASN A 15 -5.68 -13.78 -9.14
CA ASN A 15 -5.46 -13.63 -10.57
C ASN A 15 -4.10 -12.96 -10.78
N ILE A 16 -3.06 -13.77 -10.98
CA ILE A 16 -1.70 -13.29 -11.21
C ILE A 16 -1.63 -12.69 -12.61
N ILE A 17 -1.29 -11.41 -12.66
CA ILE A 17 -1.21 -10.65 -13.92
C ILE A 17 0.23 -10.39 -14.36
N ALA A 18 1.19 -10.56 -13.44
CA ALA A 18 2.61 -10.44 -13.73
C ALA A 18 3.44 -11.20 -12.71
N THR A 19 4.57 -11.72 -13.15
CA THR A 19 5.59 -12.33 -12.31
C THR A 19 6.91 -11.66 -12.64
N GLY A 20 7.58 -11.14 -11.62
CA GLY A 20 8.86 -10.47 -11.73
C GLY A 20 10.01 -11.46 -11.87
N VAL A 21 11.17 -10.96 -12.24
CA VAL A 21 12.40 -11.75 -12.45
C VAL A 21 12.81 -12.52 -11.19
N ASP A 22 12.57 -11.97 -10.00
CA ASP A 22 12.87 -12.59 -8.70
C ASP A 22 11.77 -13.52 -8.14
N GLY A 23 10.72 -13.77 -8.94
CA GLY A 23 9.57 -14.58 -8.59
C GLY A 23 8.50 -13.87 -7.76
N THR A 24 8.64 -12.58 -7.45
CA THR A 24 7.55 -11.80 -6.86
C THR A 24 6.40 -11.67 -7.85
N GLN A 25 5.17 -11.88 -7.39
CA GLN A 25 3.97 -11.87 -8.23
C GLN A 25 3.13 -10.62 -7.98
N ILE A 26 2.37 -10.19 -8.98
CA ILE A 26 1.35 -9.14 -8.86
C ILE A 26 -0.01 -9.76 -9.16
N ALA A 27 -0.95 -9.53 -8.25
CA ALA A 27 -2.35 -9.87 -8.38
C ALA A 27 -3.21 -8.61 -8.30
N ILE A 28 -4.30 -8.60 -9.06
CA ILE A 28 -5.33 -7.57 -8.95
C ILE A 28 -6.63 -8.20 -8.45
N LEU A 29 -7.26 -7.53 -7.49
CA LEU A 29 -8.61 -7.86 -7.04
C LEU A 29 -9.63 -6.81 -7.46
N SER A 30 -10.83 -7.28 -7.78
CA SER A 30 -11.99 -6.42 -7.98
C SER A 30 -12.34 -5.68 -6.69
N SER A 31 -13.10 -4.59 -6.79
CA SER A 31 -13.56 -3.83 -5.61
C SER A 31 -14.29 -4.71 -4.59
N LYS A 32 -15.04 -5.73 -5.06
CA LYS A 32 -15.76 -6.66 -4.20
C LYS A 32 -14.79 -7.58 -3.44
N ASP A 33 -13.92 -8.27 -4.17
CA ASP A 33 -12.99 -9.24 -3.57
C ASP A 33 -11.98 -8.58 -2.65
N TRP A 34 -11.59 -7.34 -2.97
CA TRP A 34 -10.73 -6.53 -2.13
C TRP A 34 -11.40 -6.15 -0.80
N ALA A 35 -12.67 -5.76 -0.83
CA ALA A 35 -13.41 -5.47 0.40
C ALA A 35 -13.52 -6.71 1.29
N ASP A 36 -13.76 -7.87 0.69
CA ASP A 36 -13.80 -9.16 1.39
C ASP A 36 -12.41 -9.49 2.00
N LEU A 37 -11.32 -9.33 1.22
CA LEU A 37 -9.93 -9.48 1.69
C LEU A 37 -9.63 -8.62 2.92
N VAL A 38 -9.92 -7.31 2.84
CA VAL A 38 -9.67 -6.39 3.93
C VAL A 38 -10.47 -6.77 5.18
N ASN A 39 -11.71 -7.26 5.03
CA ASN A 39 -12.52 -7.69 6.16
C ASN A 39 -11.94 -8.95 6.84
N VAL A 40 -11.45 -9.92 6.07
CA VAL A 40 -10.77 -11.11 6.62
C VAL A 40 -9.46 -10.72 7.30
N VAL A 41 -8.65 -9.87 6.67
CA VAL A 41 -7.41 -9.34 7.25
C VAL A 41 -7.68 -8.64 8.58
N ALA A 42 -8.67 -7.74 8.61
CA ALA A 42 -9.03 -7.00 9.81
C ALA A 42 -9.56 -7.87 10.96
N ALA A 43 -10.14 -9.02 10.66
CA ALA A 43 -10.63 -9.97 11.65
C ALA A 43 -9.53 -10.88 12.24
N SER A 44 -8.37 -10.99 11.57
CA SER A 44 -7.37 -12.04 11.84
C SER A 44 -6.25 -11.69 12.84
N GLY A 45 -6.13 -10.45 13.31
CA GLY A 45 -5.04 -10.08 14.21
C GLY A 45 -4.82 -8.56 14.32
N PRO A 46 -3.72 -8.10 14.94
CA PRO A 46 -3.47 -6.68 15.12
C PRO A 46 -3.39 -6.03 13.75
N VAL A 47 -4.44 -5.29 13.40
CA VAL A 47 -4.48 -4.47 12.20
C VAL A 47 -3.63 -3.25 12.45
N GLU A 48 -2.80 -2.88 11.48
CA GLU A 48 -2.16 -1.57 11.46
C GLU A 48 -3.20 -0.50 11.80
N TRP A 49 -2.83 0.52 12.59
CA TRP A 49 -3.78 1.47 13.21
C TRP A 49 -4.75 2.11 12.18
N TYR A 50 -4.32 2.19 10.93
CA TYR A 50 -5.07 2.75 9.81
C TYR A 50 -6.09 1.78 9.19
N MET A 51 -6.06 0.50 9.52
CA MET A 51 -7.05 -0.51 9.13
C MET A 51 -8.14 -0.70 10.19
N THR A 52 -8.13 0.12 11.24
CA THR A 52 -9.17 0.10 12.29
C THR A 52 -10.55 0.52 11.74
N PRO A 53 -11.66 0.06 12.37
CA PRO A 53 -13.01 0.45 11.96
C PRO A 53 -13.22 1.97 11.87
N ALA A 54 -12.60 2.73 12.77
CA ALA A 54 -12.67 4.20 12.77
C ALA A 54 -11.98 4.82 11.55
N ALA A 55 -10.80 4.34 11.18
CA ALA A 55 -10.08 4.81 9.99
C ALA A 55 -10.83 4.45 8.70
N LYS A 56 -11.44 3.25 8.65
CA LYS A 56 -12.32 2.82 7.56
C LYS A 56 -13.57 3.71 7.44
N ALA A 57 -14.21 4.05 8.56
CA ALA A 57 -15.37 4.95 8.58
C ALA A 57 -15.01 6.35 8.09
N LEU A 58 -13.87 6.89 8.55
CA LEU A 58 -13.36 8.20 8.11
C LEU A 58 -13.10 8.23 6.60
N TYR A 59 -12.44 7.20 6.06
CA TYR A 59 -12.21 7.07 4.62
C TYR A 59 -13.52 7.02 3.83
N ASN A 60 -14.48 6.19 4.26
CA ASN A 60 -15.76 6.05 3.58
C ASN A 60 -16.57 7.37 3.57
N HIS A 61 -16.47 8.18 4.62
CA HIS A 61 -17.21 9.46 4.72
C HIS A 61 -16.52 10.63 4.02
N THR A 62 -15.19 10.67 4.04
CA THR A 62 -14.46 11.88 3.63
C THR A 62 -13.67 11.69 2.34
N GLY A 63 -13.47 10.45 1.89
CA GLY A 63 -12.46 10.10 0.89
C GLY A 63 -11.03 10.37 1.38
N LYS A 64 -10.85 10.75 2.65
CA LYS A 64 -9.59 11.08 3.30
C LYS A 64 -9.33 10.06 4.41
N GLY A 65 -8.10 9.56 4.49
CA GLY A 65 -7.73 8.47 5.39
C GLY A 65 -7.10 7.30 4.63
N TYR A 66 -6.78 6.22 5.35
CA TYR A 66 -6.15 5.04 4.77
C TYR A 66 -7.17 3.92 4.61
N PHE A 67 -7.52 3.64 3.36
CA PHE A 67 -8.01 2.32 3.01
C PHE A 67 -6.86 1.64 2.26
N PRO A 68 -6.36 0.48 2.72
CA PRO A 68 -5.26 -0.17 2.04
C PRO A 68 -5.68 -0.41 0.59
N GLN A 69 -4.83 0.02 -0.33
CA GLN A 69 -5.01 -0.18 -1.77
C GLN A 69 -4.12 -1.31 -2.29
N GLY A 70 -3.20 -1.79 -1.44
CA GLY A 70 -2.26 -2.86 -1.67
C GLY A 70 -1.96 -3.58 -0.36
N VAL A 71 -1.57 -4.85 -0.47
CA VAL A 71 -1.04 -5.68 0.61
C VAL A 71 -0.10 -6.71 0.00
N THR A 72 0.93 -7.07 0.73
CA THR A 72 1.85 -8.14 0.33
C THR A 72 1.68 -9.35 1.21
N ILE A 73 1.45 -10.51 0.59
CA ILE A 73 1.28 -11.81 1.25
C ILE A 73 2.37 -12.74 0.72
N GLY A 74 3.37 -13.03 1.55
CA GLY A 74 4.57 -13.76 1.11
C GLY A 74 5.30 -12.99 -0.02
N LYS A 75 5.35 -13.57 -1.21
CA LYS A 75 5.91 -12.94 -2.43
C LYS A 75 4.85 -12.40 -3.40
N THR A 76 3.59 -12.35 -2.99
CA THR A 76 2.49 -11.89 -3.85
C THR A 76 2.03 -10.51 -3.41
N ILE A 77 2.23 -9.53 -4.28
CA ILE A 77 1.69 -8.18 -4.17
C ILE A 77 0.24 -8.22 -4.66
N VAL A 78 -0.72 -7.97 -3.78
CA VAL A 78 -2.14 -7.92 -4.11
C VAL A 78 -2.57 -6.46 -4.07
N VAL A 79 -3.12 -5.96 -5.17
CA VAL A 79 -3.58 -4.57 -5.27
C VAL A 79 -5.05 -4.48 -5.69
N HIS A 80 -5.71 -3.47 -5.17
CA HIS A 80 -7.06 -3.11 -5.59
C HIS A 80 -7.06 -2.57 -7.03
N GLU A 81 -8.05 -2.96 -7.84
CA GLU A 81 -8.14 -2.59 -9.26
C GLU A 81 -8.02 -1.09 -9.55
N LYS A 82 -8.56 -0.23 -8.67
CA LYS A 82 -8.49 1.24 -8.84
C LYS A 82 -7.08 1.82 -8.67
N SER A 83 -6.19 1.03 -8.08
CA SER A 83 -4.78 1.39 -7.88
C SER A 83 -3.85 0.58 -8.79
N LYS A 84 -4.41 -0.11 -9.80
CA LYS A 84 -3.64 -0.82 -10.82
C LYS A 84 -2.59 0.10 -11.42
N GLY A 85 -1.35 -0.37 -11.49
CA GLY A 85 -0.27 0.37 -12.14
C GLY A 85 0.27 1.56 -11.33
N ASN A 86 -0.27 1.88 -10.15
CA ASN A 86 0.30 2.93 -9.31
C ASN A 86 1.70 2.52 -8.83
N LEU A 87 2.72 3.15 -9.40
CA LEU A 87 4.12 2.80 -9.12
C LEU A 87 4.50 2.96 -7.64
N ASP A 88 4.01 4.00 -6.96
CA ASP A 88 4.39 4.26 -5.56
C ASP A 88 3.80 3.21 -4.62
N LEU A 89 2.56 2.78 -4.88
CA LEU A 89 1.96 1.67 -4.17
C LEU A 89 2.70 0.36 -4.45
N LEU A 90 2.93 0.05 -5.72
CA LEU A 90 3.58 -1.20 -6.11
C LEU A 90 5.02 -1.31 -5.58
N ALA A 91 5.77 -0.21 -5.60
CA ALA A 91 7.13 -0.17 -5.04
C ALA A 91 7.13 -0.35 -3.51
N HIS A 92 6.14 0.21 -2.81
CA HIS A 92 5.95 0.00 -1.38
C HIS A 92 5.69 -1.48 -1.05
N GLU A 93 4.71 -2.09 -1.73
CA GLU A 93 4.40 -3.51 -1.56
C GLU A 93 5.58 -4.41 -1.94
N TYR A 94 6.32 -4.06 -2.99
CA TYR A 94 7.54 -4.77 -3.35
C TYR A 94 8.60 -4.69 -2.25
N GLY A 95 8.69 -3.59 -1.52
CA GLY A 95 9.54 -3.49 -0.33
C GLY A 95 9.18 -4.54 0.73
N HIS A 96 7.89 -4.76 0.99
CA HIS A 96 7.43 -5.83 1.88
C HIS A 96 7.78 -7.21 1.35
N ALA A 97 7.65 -7.44 0.03
CA ALA A 97 8.04 -8.72 -0.59
C ALA A 97 9.56 -9.00 -0.45
N LEU A 98 10.36 -7.94 -0.34
CA LEU A 98 11.79 -7.98 -0.05
C LEU A 98 12.13 -8.04 1.45
N GLY A 99 11.11 -8.08 2.33
CA GLY A 99 11.28 -8.18 3.78
C GLY A 99 11.46 -6.84 4.50
N LEU A 100 11.23 -5.70 3.84
CA LEU A 100 11.26 -4.39 4.50
C LEU A 100 9.99 -4.18 5.32
N GLN A 101 10.15 -3.52 6.47
CA GLN A 101 9.04 -3.07 7.31
C GLN A 101 8.70 -1.61 7.01
N HIS A 102 7.54 -1.18 7.50
CA HIS A 102 7.16 0.23 7.48
C HIS A 102 8.24 1.11 8.12
N THR A 103 8.52 2.25 7.50
CA THR A 103 9.24 3.33 8.19
C THR A 103 8.33 4.00 9.21
N ASN A 104 8.89 4.78 10.15
CA ASN A 104 8.09 5.67 10.99
C ASN A 104 7.21 6.59 10.12
N ASN A 105 5.96 6.82 10.53
CA ASN A 105 4.97 7.69 9.89
C ASN A 105 5.48 9.09 9.55
N LEU A 106 6.47 9.62 10.28
CA LEU A 106 7.07 10.94 10.03
C LEU A 106 8.24 10.92 9.02
N SER A 107 8.70 9.75 8.60
CA SER A 107 9.84 9.61 7.69
C SER A 107 9.34 9.62 6.23
N PRO A 108 9.68 10.63 5.42
CA PRO A 108 9.22 10.68 4.05
C PRO A 108 9.99 9.68 3.17
N ASP A 109 9.46 8.45 3.04
CA ASP A 109 10.07 7.35 2.30
C ASP A 109 8.99 6.45 1.69
N VAL A 110 9.31 5.77 0.60
CA VAL A 110 8.42 4.82 -0.08
C VAL A 110 7.84 3.76 0.86
N MET A 111 8.58 3.33 1.89
CA MET A 111 8.10 2.38 2.90
C MET A 111 7.20 3.01 3.98
N ASN A 112 6.84 4.29 3.85
CA ASN A 112 5.93 4.92 4.80
C ASN A 112 4.51 4.32 4.65
N PRO A 113 3.85 3.96 5.76
CA PRO A 113 2.49 3.44 5.75
C PRO A 113 1.46 4.50 5.35
N VAL A 114 1.87 5.75 5.10
CA VAL A 114 1.03 6.87 4.67
C VAL A 114 1.42 7.30 3.25
N ASN A 115 0.58 7.01 2.27
CA ASN A 115 0.75 7.28 0.84
C ASN A 115 1.30 8.68 0.52
N TRP A 116 0.78 9.75 1.14
CA TRP A 116 1.25 11.12 0.86
C TRP A 116 2.62 11.46 1.47
N MET A 117 3.15 10.57 2.32
CA MET A 117 4.52 10.64 2.85
C MET A 117 5.50 9.81 2.02
N ARG A 118 5.06 9.09 0.98
CA ARG A 118 5.91 8.24 0.12
C ARG A 118 6.73 9.04 -0.89
N VAL A 119 7.49 10.02 -0.42
CA VAL A 119 8.25 10.95 -1.28
C VAL A 119 9.67 10.44 -1.53
N GLY A 120 10.38 10.01 -0.48
CA GLY A 120 11.72 9.45 -0.59
C GLY A 120 11.74 8.04 -1.18
N ASP A 121 12.93 7.58 -1.55
CA ASP A 121 13.17 6.20 -2.00
C ASP A 121 14.56 5.70 -1.57
N LYS A 122 14.80 5.61 -0.27
CA LYS A 122 16.14 5.31 0.27
C LYS A 122 16.70 3.96 -0.22
N HIS A 123 15.81 3.02 -0.55
CA HIS A 123 16.16 1.68 -1.00
C HIS A 123 16.10 1.51 -2.53
N ASN A 124 15.90 2.60 -3.28
CA ASN A 124 15.70 2.59 -4.74
C ASN A 124 14.60 1.61 -5.18
N LEU A 125 13.55 1.43 -4.38
CA LEU A 125 12.50 0.44 -4.63
C LEU A 125 11.76 0.71 -5.92
N ARG A 126 11.53 1.97 -6.31
CA ARG A 126 10.85 2.27 -7.58
C ARG A 126 11.66 1.77 -8.77
N GLN A 127 12.98 1.97 -8.72
CA GLN A 127 13.88 1.50 -9.77
C GLN A 127 13.98 -0.03 -9.74
N ARG A 128 14.20 -0.62 -8.57
CA ARG A 128 14.31 -2.08 -8.41
C ARG A 128 13.03 -2.78 -8.83
N PHE A 129 11.87 -2.21 -8.52
CA PHE A 129 10.58 -2.73 -8.96
C PHE A 129 10.45 -2.69 -10.49
N LYS A 130 10.80 -1.57 -11.15
CA LYS A 130 10.81 -1.50 -12.62
C LYS A 130 11.76 -2.51 -13.26
N GLN A 131 12.93 -2.71 -12.65
CA GLN A 131 13.90 -3.71 -13.12
C GLN A 131 13.37 -5.14 -12.95
N ASN A 132 12.62 -5.39 -11.87
CA ASN A 132 12.03 -6.69 -11.60
C ASN A 132 10.80 -6.98 -12.48
N PHE A 133 10.07 -5.94 -12.90
CA PHE A 133 8.88 -6.04 -13.76
C PHE A 133 9.05 -5.21 -15.05
N PRO A 134 9.98 -5.56 -15.94
CA PRO A 134 10.32 -4.73 -17.09
C PRO A 134 9.16 -4.52 -18.07
N ASP A 135 8.26 -5.50 -18.19
CA ASP A 135 7.15 -5.51 -19.15
C ASP A 135 5.82 -5.03 -18.56
N TYR A 136 5.79 -4.68 -17.27
CA TYR A 136 4.57 -4.24 -16.62
C TYR A 136 4.32 -2.76 -16.90
N THR A 137 3.10 -2.42 -17.32
CA THR A 137 2.74 -1.02 -17.58
C THR A 137 2.39 -0.31 -16.27
N PHE A 138 3.08 0.79 -15.98
CA PHE A 138 2.85 1.60 -14.79
C PHE A 138 2.23 2.95 -15.16
N MET A 139 1.39 3.46 -14.26
CA MET A 139 0.96 4.85 -14.26
C MET A 139 1.76 5.61 -13.22
N ALA A 140 2.28 6.79 -13.58
CA ALA A 140 2.80 7.72 -12.59
C ALA A 140 1.63 8.09 -11.65
N ALA A 141 1.82 7.99 -10.34
CA ALA A 141 0.78 8.34 -9.39
C ALA A 141 0.39 9.83 -9.58
N PRO A 142 -0.91 10.19 -9.62
CA PRO A 142 -1.35 11.56 -9.87
C PRO A 142 -1.04 12.58 -8.76
N HIS A 143 -0.17 12.28 -7.78
CA HIS A 143 -0.14 12.99 -6.50
C HIS A 143 1.20 13.54 -6.01
N SER A 144 2.26 13.56 -6.83
CA SER A 144 3.59 14.00 -6.34
C SER A 144 3.72 15.51 -6.10
N GLY A 145 2.97 16.37 -6.79
CA GLY A 145 3.11 17.83 -6.66
C GLY A 145 2.14 18.52 -5.68
N MET A 146 0.88 18.08 -5.62
CA MET A 146 -0.20 18.85 -4.99
C MET A 146 -0.50 18.47 -3.54
N ILE A 147 -0.17 17.24 -3.08
CA ILE A 147 -0.44 16.84 -1.68
C ILE A 147 0.63 17.35 -0.71
N ALA A 148 1.87 17.58 -1.17
CA ALA A 148 2.91 18.20 -0.34
C ALA A 148 2.47 19.60 0.17
N LEU A 149 1.67 20.32 -0.60
CA LEU A 149 1.07 21.61 -0.19
C LEU A 149 -0.13 21.45 0.75
N ALA A 150 -0.93 20.39 0.60
CA ALA A 150 -2.09 20.13 1.45
C ALA A 150 -1.72 19.57 2.84
N GLY A 151 -0.61 18.81 2.94
CA GLY A 151 -0.07 18.31 4.20
C GLY A 151 0.41 19.41 5.14
N VAL A 152 0.99 20.49 4.58
CA VAL A 152 1.36 21.70 5.36
C VAL A 152 0.12 22.38 5.95
N GLY A 153 -1.01 22.39 5.23
CA GLY A 153 -2.27 22.96 5.73
C GLY A 153 -2.92 22.17 6.87
N LEU A 154 -2.83 20.83 6.84
CA LEU A 154 -3.37 19.96 7.90
C LEU A 154 -2.55 20.05 9.20
N ILE A 155 -1.22 20.18 9.10
CA ILE A 155 -0.36 20.43 10.27
C ILE A 155 -0.64 21.84 10.82
N GLY A 156 -0.84 22.85 9.97
CA GLY A 156 -1.21 24.21 10.40
C GLY A 156 -2.55 24.28 11.15
N TRP A 157 -3.52 23.41 10.84
CA TRP A 157 -4.81 23.39 11.51
C TRP A 157 -4.76 22.67 12.87
N MET A 158 -3.91 21.66 13.04
CA MET A 158 -3.75 20.95 14.30
C MET A 158 -3.00 21.75 15.37
N TYR A 159 -2.18 22.74 14.98
CA TYR A 159 -1.41 23.59 15.89
C TYR A 159 -1.88 25.05 15.97
N GLY A 160 -2.94 25.42 15.23
CA GLY A 160 -3.54 26.77 15.25
C GLY A 160 -4.57 27.01 16.35
N PHE A 161 -4.90 25.98 17.13
CA PHE A 161 -5.74 26.06 18.33
C PHE A 161 -4.96 25.47 19.52
N SER A 162 -4.02 26.24 20.05
CA SER A 162 -3.40 26.04 21.36
C SER A 162 -3.24 27.39 22.02
#